data_AF-A0A1H4BYB0-F1
#
_entry.id   AF-A0A1H4BYB0-F1
#
_cell.length_a   1.000
_cell.length_b   1.000
_cell.length_c   1.000
_cell.angle_alpha   90.00
_cell.angle_beta   90.00
_cell.angle_gamma   90.00
#
_symmetry.space_group_name_H-M   'P 1'
#
loop_
_entity.id
_entity.type
_entity.pdbx_description
1 polymer ?
#
loop_
_entity_poly.entity_id
_entity_poly.type
_entity_poly.pdbx_seq_one_letter_code
_entity_poly.pdbx_strand_id
1 'polypeptide(L)'
;MLKKTIIIVAILSLIGCSAQKNTTMEKFDIERFNENKNHLNEFKFIKKDSTVIEQMELKDIYSEDIIFKDSYFIKKSQYYKNGFLKITGLFFDSSFKQGIWKEFDEQGKLIKETDYDKGFDYTWEDLVKYLEERKVDIKGRYTTIRKEEGNWRFSYVEGIYIYDVIIDGKTGKIIQDAKNEFEEGS
;
A
#
# COMPACT_ATOMS: atom_id res chain seq x y z
N MET A 1 -29.20 -47.18 -53.22
CA MET A 1 -27.97 -47.05 -52.40
C MET A 1 -28.01 -45.73 -51.66
N LEU A 2 -27.98 -45.78 -50.33
CA LEU A 2 -28.16 -44.66 -49.42
C LEU A 2 -26.84 -43.88 -49.30
N LYS A 3 -26.75 -42.65 -49.84
CA LYS A 3 -25.64 -41.74 -49.53
C LYS A 3 -26.04 -40.88 -48.34
N LYS A 4 -25.47 -41.19 -47.17
CA LYS A 4 -25.60 -40.40 -45.94
C LYS A 4 -24.87 -39.07 -46.14
N THR A 5 -25.62 -37.97 -46.20
CA THR A 5 -25.07 -36.62 -46.16
C THR A 5 -24.85 -36.24 -44.69
N ILE A 6 -23.60 -36.13 -44.27
CA ILE A 6 -23.22 -35.67 -42.93
C ILE A 6 -23.28 -34.14 -42.94
N ILE A 7 -24.21 -33.57 -42.19
CA ILE A 7 -24.27 -32.12 -41.95
C ILE A 7 -23.35 -31.82 -40.77
N ILE A 8 -22.19 -31.22 -41.04
CA ILE A 8 -21.30 -30.68 -40.01
C ILE A 8 -21.83 -29.29 -39.65
N VAL A 9 -22.57 -29.20 -38.55
CA VAL A 9 -22.92 -27.92 -37.94
C VAL A 9 -21.69 -27.41 -37.19
N ALA A 10 -20.94 -26.51 -37.83
CA ALA A 10 -19.88 -25.75 -37.18
C ALA A 10 -20.54 -24.75 -36.20
N ILE A 11 -20.65 -25.15 -34.94
CA ILE A 11 -20.97 -24.24 -33.84
C ILE A 11 -19.75 -23.33 -33.66
N LEU A 12 -19.80 -22.14 -34.27
CA LEU A 12 -18.91 -21.04 -33.96
C LEU A 12 -19.16 -20.66 -32.50
N SER A 13 -18.32 -21.22 -31.63
CA SER A 13 -18.22 -20.91 -30.22
C SER A 13 -17.95 -19.42 -30.04
N LEU A 14 -18.98 -18.64 -29.74
CA LEU A 14 -18.87 -17.31 -29.14
C LEU A 14 -18.32 -17.48 -27.71
N ILE A 15 -17.02 -17.70 -27.60
CA ILE A 15 -16.28 -17.58 -26.34
C ILE A 15 -15.47 -16.29 -26.43
N GLY A 16 -16.20 -15.17 -26.49
CA GLY A 16 -15.67 -13.91 -25.98
C GLY A 16 -15.86 -13.97 -24.47
N CYS A 17 -14.86 -14.50 -23.77
CA CYS A 17 -14.91 -14.71 -22.33
C CYS A 17 -15.13 -13.37 -21.62
N SER A 18 -16.35 -13.15 -21.14
CA SER A 18 -16.70 -12.11 -20.18
C SER A 18 -16.04 -12.46 -18.84
N ALA A 19 -14.78 -12.06 -18.69
CA ALA A 19 -14.03 -12.22 -17.45
C ALA A 19 -13.49 -10.89 -16.93
N GLN A 20 -14.26 -9.81 -17.07
CA GLN A 20 -14.21 -8.78 -16.04
C GLN A 20 -15.05 -9.30 -14.88
N LYS A 21 -14.39 -9.97 -13.92
CA LYS A 21 -14.98 -10.17 -12.59
C LYS A 21 -15.36 -8.78 -12.10
N ASN A 22 -16.65 -8.45 -12.15
CA ASN A 22 -17.24 -7.33 -11.44
C ASN A 22 -17.10 -7.64 -9.94
N THR A 23 -15.89 -7.44 -9.44
CA THR A 23 -15.62 -7.37 -8.01
C THR A 23 -16.18 -6.03 -7.62
N THR A 24 -17.43 -5.99 -7.16
CA THR A 24 -18.03 -4.78 -6.61
C THR A 24 -17.12 -4.31 -5.50
N MET A 25 -16.36 -3.25 -5.74
CA MET A 25 -15.48 -2.70 -4.73
C MET A 25 -16.32 -2.20 -3.56
N GLU A 26 -15.85 -2.47 -2.34
CA GLU A 26 -16.46 -1.92 -1.14
C GLU A 26 -16.44 -0.39 -1.22
N LYS A 27 -17.63 0.21 -1.14
CA LYS A 27 -17.82 1.66 -1.07
C LYS A 27 -17.59 2.15 0.36
N PHE A 28 -17.29 3.43 0.49
CA PHE A 28 -17.29 4.10 1.79
C PHE A 28 -18.71 4.09 2.39
N ASP A 29 -18.84 3.66 3.63
CA ASP A 29 -20.10 3.64 4.37
C ASP A 29 -20.41 5.04 4.93
N ILE A 30 -20.98 5.89 4.06
CA ILE A 30 -21.24 7.31 4.34
C ILE A 30 -22.25 7.47 5.50
N GLU A 31 -23.26 6.61 5.56
CA GLU A 31 -24.31 6.68 6.59
C GLU A 31 -23.71 6.44 7.96
N ARG A 32 -23.04 5.30 8.15
CA ARG A 32 -22.37 4.98 9.41
C ARG A 32 -21.34 6.03 9.78
N PHE A 33 -20.56 6.52 8.82
CA PHE A 33 -19.59 7.58 9.08
C PHE A 33 -20.27 8.85 9.60
N ASN A 34 -21.32 9.34 8.94
CA ASN A 34 -22.02 10.55 9.34
C ASN A 34 -22.71 10.44 10.71
N GLU A 35 -23.22 9.25 11.05
CA GLU A 35 -23.81 8.99 12.36
C GLU A 35 -22.79 9.02 13.51
N ASN A 36 -21.51 8.73 13.22
CA ASN A 36 -20.49 8.50 14.26
C ASN A 36 -19.33 9.51 14.24
N LYS A 37 -19.20 10.36 13.22
CA LYS A 37 -18.11 11.34 13.13
C LYS A 37 -18.22 12.41 14.21
N ASN A 38 -17.06 12.86 14.69
CA ASN A 38 -16.94 13.97 15.63
C ASN A 38 -17.09 15.34 14.93
N HIS A 39 -16.99 16.43 15.69
CA HIS A 39 -17.05 17.81 15.18
C HIS A 39 -15.89 18.21 14.24
N LEU A 40 -14.81 17.41 14.21
CA LEU A 40 -13.69 17.56 13.29
C LEU A 40 -13.88 16.72 12.01
N ASN A 41 -15.05 16.09 11.85
CA ASN A 41 -15.36 15.15 10.79
C ASN A 41 -14.45 13.92 10.77
N GLU A 42 -14.12 13.39 11.93
CA GLU A 42 -13.32 12.17 12.08
C GLU A 42 -14.14 11.08 12.77
N PHE A 43 -13.96 9.84 12.34
CA PHE A 43 -14.52 8.66 13.00
C PHE A 43 -13.44 7.58 13.13
N LYS A 44 -13.18 7.16 14.38
CA LYS A 44 -12.18 6.14 14.69
C LYS A 44 -12.82 5.00 15.48
N PHE A 45 -12.54 3.77 15.08
CA PHE A 45 -13.00 2.58 15.79
C PHE A 45 -12.01 1.41 15.66
N ILE A 46 -12.11 0.45 16.57
CA ILE A 46 -11.23 -0.72 16.64
C ILE A 46 -12.07 -1.97 16.39
N LYS A 47 -11.62 -2.83 15.47
CA LYS A 47 -12.23 -4.13 15.16
C LYS A 47 -11.79 -5.19 16.17
N LYS A 48 -12.49 -6.33 16.22
CA LYS A 48 -12.21 -7.43 17.16
C LYS A 48 -10.79 -8.00 17.04
N ASP A 49 -10.21 -7.94 15.85
CA ASP A 49 -8.85 -8.36 15.53
C ASP A 49 -7.78 -7.29 15.90
N SER A 50 -8.17 -6.24 16.62
CA SER A 50 -7.35 -5.05 16.94
C SER A 50 -6.94 -4.20 15.74
N THR A 51 -7.53 -4.42 14.55
CA THR A 51 -7.37 -3.50 13.43
C THR A 51 -8.02 -2.16 13.78
N VAL A 52 -7.29 -1.06 13.65
CA VAL A 52 -7.82 0.29 13.85
C VAL A 52 -8.25 0.86 12.49
N ILE A 53 -9.44 1.44 12.46
CA ILE A 53 -9.98 2.16 11.30
C ILE A 53 -10.08 3.63 11.68
N GLU A 54 -9.45 4.48 10.89
CA GLU A 54 -9.52 5.94 11.03
C GLU A 54 -10.09 6.52 9.75
N GLN A 55 -11.25 7.18 9.86
CA GLN A 55 -11.96 7.79 8.75
C GLN A 55 -12.05 9.29 8.95
N MET A 56 -11.96 10.05 7.86
CA MET A 56 -12.09 11.50 7.88
C MET A 56 -12.81 12.00 6.64
N GLU A 57 -13.61 13.04 6.80
CA GLU A 57 -14.17 13.78 5.68
C GLU A 57 -13.36 15.04 5.43
N LEU A 58 -12.85 15.15 4.20
CA LEU A 58 -12.21 16.35 3.67
C LEU A 58 -13.18 17.07 2.73
N LYS A 59 -12.81 18.26 2.24
CA LYS A 59 -13.68 19.08 1.38
C LYS A 59 -14.28 18.28 0.21
N ASP A 60 -13.44 17.55 -0.54
CA ASP A 60 -13.84 16.92 -1.80
C ASP A 60 -13.81 15.38 -1.77
N ILE A 61 -13.38 14.78 -0.65
CA ILE A 61 -13.21 13.32 -0.51
C ILE A 61 -13.52 12.84 0.90
N TYR A 62 -13.66 11.52 1.05
CA TYR A 62 -13.43 10.83 2.32
C TYR A 62 -12.06 10.15 2.29
N SER A 63 -11.43 9.98 3.44
CA SER A 63 -10.23 9.15 3.61
C SER A 63 -10.46 8.07 4.65
N GLU A 64 -9.82 6.92 4.46
CA GLU A 64 -9.78 5.82 5.41
C GLU A 64 -8.35 5.29 5.51
N ASP A 65 -7.84 5.20 6.73
CA ASP A 65 -6.64 4.49 7.08
C ASP A 65 -7.01 3.21 7.84
N ILE A 66 -6.52 2.07 7.36
CA ILE A 66 -6.62 0.77 8.03
C ILE A 66 -5.25 0.42 8.59
N ILE A 67 -5.17 0.39 9.92
CA ILE A 67 -3.95 0.11 10.66
C ILE A 67 -4.08 -1.32 11.20
N PHE A 68 -3.38 -2.24 10.55
CA PHE A 68 -3.38 -3.65 10.96
C PHE A 68 -2.49 -3.84 12.19
N LYS A 69 -2.97 -4.64 13.14
CA LYS A 69 -2.15 -5.11 14.24
C LYS A 69 -0.91 -5.81 13.68
N ASP A 70 0.26 -5.48 14.23
CA ASP A 70 1.55 -6.12 13.91
C ASP A 70 2.05 -5.92 12.46
N SER A 71 1.44 -5.01 11.68
CA SER A 71 1.95 -4.60 10.37
C SER A 71 2.88 -3.39 10.47
N TYR A 72 3.83 -3.28 9.53
CA TYR A 72 4.61 -2.07 9.28
C TYR A 72 3.89 -1.08 8.34
N PHE A 73 2.96 -1.59 7.54
CA PHE A 73 2.21 -0.81 6.58
C PHE A 73 0.79 -0.54 7.06
N ILE A 74 0.31 0.65 6.74
CA ILE A 74 -1.10 1.02 6.81
C ILE A 74 -1.67 0.96 5.39
N LYS A 75 -2.91 0.50 5.26
CA LYS A 75 -3.63 0.64 3.99
C LYS A 75 -4.32 2.00 3.99
N LYS A 76 -3.97 2.84 3.03
CA LYS A 76 -4.60 4.13 2.80
C LYS A 76 -5.62 4.01 1.69
N SER A 77 -6.78 4.62 1.88
CA SER A 77 -7.83 4.74 0.87
C SER A 77 -8.38 6.16 0.85
N GLN A 78 -8.73 6.65 -0.33
CA GLN A 78 -9.55 7.85 -0.49
C GLN A 78 -10.76 7.52 -1.36
N TYR A 79 -11.85 8.22 -1.13
CA TYR A 79 -13.14 7.98 -1.79
C TYR A 79 -13.71 9.30 -2.29
N TYR A 80 -14.37 9.25 -3.44
CA TYR A 80 -15.20 10.35 -3.91
C TYR A 80 -16.39 10.57 -2.97
N LYS A 81 -17.02 11.74 -3.02
CA LYS A 81 -18.21 12.05 -2.18
C LYS A 81 -19.40 11.14 -2.43
N ASN A 82 -19.46 10.47 -3.58
CA ASN A 82 -20.45 9.44 -3.88
C ASN A 82 -20.13 8.05 -3.27
N GLY A 83 -19.05 7.95 -2.49
CA GLY A 83 -18.61 6.76 -1.78
C GLY A 83 -17.76 5.78 -2.61
N PHE A 84 -17.59 6.01 -3.92
CA PHE A 84 -16.73 5.16 -4.73
C PHE A 84 -15.25 5.39 -4.38
N LEU A 85 -14.49 4.29 -4.31
CA LEU A 85 -13.06 4.34 -4.08
C LEU A 85 -12.39 5.14 -5.19
N LYS A 86 -11.52 6.07 -4.80
CA LYS A 86 -10.72 6.92 -5.70
C LYS A 86 -9.30 6.40 -5.84
N ILE A 87 -8.66 6.07 -4.71
CA ILE A 87 -7.30 5.53 -4.68
C ILE A 87 -7.09 4.66 -3.45
N THR A 88 -6.32 3.59 -3.59
CA THR A 88 -5.90 2.76 -2.44
C THR A 88 -4.51 2.17 -2.63
N GLY A 89 -3.81 1.93 -1.53
CA GLY A 89 -2.53 1.22 -1.52
C GLY A 89 -1.91 1.12 -0.13
N LEU A 90 -0.77 0.45 -0.05
CA LEU A 90 0.01 0.29 1.18
C LEU A 90 1.01 1.43 1.33
N PHE A 91 1.20 1.86 2.58
CA PHE A 91 2.05 2.98 2.92
C PHE A 91 2.80 2.70 4.22
N PHE A 92 4.12 2.86 4.21
CA PHE A 92 4.97 2.72 5.39
C PHE A 92 5.07 4.06 6.10
N ASP A 93 4.58 4.11 7.35
CA ASP A 93 4.71 5.19 8.34
C ASP A 93 5.10 6.58 7.79
N SER A 94 4.18 7.24 7.07
CA SER A 94 4.40 8.60 6.53
C SER A 94 5.56 8.77 5.54
N SER A 95 6.17 7.69 5.08
CA SER A 95 7.39 7.71 4.31
C SER A 95 7.16 7.32 2.84
N PHE A 96 6.90 6.05 2.54
CA PHE A 96 6.87 5.56 1.17
C PHE A 96 5.69 4.64 0.87
N LYS A 97 5.33 4.60 -0.41
CA LYS A 97 4.31 3.72 -0.97
C LYS A 97 4.91 2.35 -1.27
N GLN A 98 4.16 1.29 -0.96
CA GLN A 98 4.55 -0.10 -1.17
C GLN A 98 3.55 -0.79 -2.09
N GLY A 99 4.06 -1.69 -2.93
CA GLY A 99 3.25 -2.54 -3.80
C GLY A 99 2.43 -1.77 -4.81
N ILE A 100 1.32 -2.39 -5.23
CA ILE A 100 0.44 -1.84 -6.26
C ILE A 100 -0.54 -0.85 -5.64
N TRP A 101 -0.46 0.40 -6.09
CA TRP A 101 -1.47 1.42 -5.87
C TRP A 101 -2.44 1.47 -7.04
N LYS A 102 -3.72 1.57 -6.73
CA LYS A 102 -4.80 1.57 -7.72
C LYS A 102 -5.58 2.87 -7.65
N GLU A 103 -5.87 3.46 -8.80
CA GLU A 103 -6.68 4.66 -8.96
C GLU A 103 -7.90 4.37 -9.83
N PHE A 104 -9.04 4.94 -9.46
CA PHE A 104 -10.34 4.67 -10.06
C PHE A 104 -11.04 5.99 -10.39
N ASP A 105 -11.92 5.97 -11.38
CA ASP A 105 -12.81 7.10 -11.67
C ASP A 105 -14.03 7.15 -10.73
N GLU A 106 -14.84 8.20 -10.86
CA GLU A 106 -16.04 8.42 -10.03
C GLU A 106 -17.14 7.36 -10.20
N GLN A 107 -17.04 6.52 -11.23
CA GLN A 107 -17.94 5.39 -11.48
C GLN A 107 -17.37 4.08 -10.93
N GLY A 108 -16.19 4.12 -10.30
CA GLY A 108 -15.52 2.98 -9.71
C GLY A 108 -14.74 2.11 -10.70
N LYS A 109 -14.50 2.60 -11.93
CA LYS A 109 -13.69 1.87 -12.92
C LYS A 109 -12.21 2.17 -12.69
N LEU A 110 -11.40 1.11 -12.71
CA LEU A 110 -9.95 1.21 -12.60
C LEU A 110 -9.38 1.99 -13.80
N ILE A 111 -8.66 3.07 -13.53
CA ILE A 111 -8.04 3.92 -14.55
C ILE A 111 -6.50 3.84 -14.53
N LYS A 112 -5.90 3.46 -13.41
CA LYS A 112 -4.44 3.36 -13.29
C LYS A 112 -4.01 2.39 -12.20
N GLU A 113 -2.92 1.67 -12.45
CA GLU A 113 -2.16 0.92 -11.47
C GLU A 113 -0.71 1.41 -11.50
N THR A 114 -0.12 1.62 -10.33
CA THR A 114 1.30 1.97 -10.17
C THR A 114 1.95 0.99 -9.23
N ASP A 115 2.94 0.25 -9.71
CA ASP A 115 3.74 -0.67 -8.91
C ASP A 115 4.93 0.10 -8.31
N TYR A 116 4.88 0.34 -6.99
CA TYR A 116 5.94 1.01 -6.24
C TYR A 116 7.07 0.08 -5.81
N ASP A 117 6.97 -1.21 -6.10
CA ASP A 117 8.05 -2.18 -5.90
C ASP A 117 8.84 -2.40 -7.19
N LYS A 118 8.37 -1.85 -8.31
CA LYS A 118 9.09 -1.89 -9.58
C LYS A 118 10.49 -1.28 -9.44
N GLY A 119 11.50 -2.08 -9.76
CA GLY A 119 12.91 -1.70 -9.66
C GLY A 119 13.55 -2.01 -8.30
N PHE A 120 12.80 -2.55 -7.35
CA PHE A 120 13.27 -3.00 -6.05
C PHE A 120 13.27 -4.54 -5.97
N ASP A 121 14.23 -5.19 -6.65
CA ASP A 121 14.37 -6.66 -6.58
C ASP A 121 14.95 -7.10 -5.22
N TYR A 122 15.69 -6.22 -4.54
CA TYR A 122 15.96 -6.34 -3.11
C TYR A 122 14.73 -5.80 -2.36
N THR A 123 13.94 -6.73 -1.82
CA THR A 123 12.58 -6.44 -1.39
C THR A 123 12.52 -5.77 -0.02
N TRP A 124 11.32 -5.32 0.37
CA TRP A 124 11.05 -4.89 1.75
C TRP A 124 11.37 -6.02 2.75
N GLU A 125 11.01 -7.26 2.41
CA GLU A 125 11.25 -8.43 3.26
C GLU A 125 12.74 -8.71 3.44
N ASP A 126 13.56 -8.47 2.41
CA ASP A 126 15.02 -8.59 2.51
C ASP A 126 15.61 -7.49 3.39
N LEU A 127 15.12 -6.25 3.25
CA LEU A 127 15.51 -5.15 4.12
C LEU A 127 15.13 -5.42 5.59
N VAL A 128 13.93 -5.96 5.85
CA VAL A 128 13.50 -6.32 7.21
C VAL A 128 14.46 -7.34 7.82
N LYS A 129 14.79 -8.42 7.11
CA LYS A 129 15.76 -9.42 7.60
C LYS A 129 17.12 -8.79 7.93
N TYR A 130 17.61 -7.92 7.05
CA TYR A 130 18.86 -7.20 7.26
C TYR A 130 18.84 -6.35 8.55
N LEU A 131 17.73 -5.64 8.80
CA LEU A 131 17.55 -4.81 9.99
C LEU A 131 17.37 -5.64 11.26
N GLU A 132 16.68 -6.78 11.18
CA GLU A 132 16.52 -7.74 12.28
C GLU A 132 17.86 -8.36 12.69
N GLU A 133 18.70 -8.73 11.72
CA GLU A 133 20.07 -9.21 11.97
C GLU A 133 20.94 -8.15 12.66
N ARG A 134 20.73 -6.88 12.33
CA ARG A 134 21.34 -5.71 13.01
C ARG A 134 20.65 -5.34 14.33
N LYS A 135 19.60 -6.05 14.74
CA LYS A 135 18.81 -5.80 15.96
C LYS A 135 18.22 -4.38 16.01
N VAL A 136 17.86 -3.83 14.85
CA VAL A 136 17.27 -2.49 14.74
C VAL A 136 15.76 -2.58 15.01
N ASP A 137 15.26 -1.71 15.88
CA ASP A 137 13.82 -1.51 16.02
C ASP A 137 13.29 -0.67 14.84
N ILE A 138 12.62 -1.32 13.90
CA ILE A 138 12.04 -0.70 12.69
C ILE A 138 10.98 0.34 13.05
N LYS A 139 10.25 0.16 14.16
CA LYS A 139 9.24 1.12 14.66
C LYS A 139 9.81 2.09 15.69
N GLY A 140 11.13 2.07 15.88
CA GLY A 140 11.81 2.94 16.83
C GLY A 140 11.62 4.42 16.46
N ARG A 141 11.42 5.27 17.46
CA ARG A 141 11.22 6.73 17.29
C ARG A 141 12.31 7.40 16.44
N TYR A 142 13.52 6.87 16.47
CA TYR A 142 14.68 7.41 15.76
C TYR A 142 15.11 6.56 14.57
N THR A 143 14.23 5.67 14.10
CA THR A 143 14.44 4.88 12.89
C THR A 143 13.67 5.52 11.75
N THR A 144 14.34 5.76 10.62
CA THR A 144 13.69 6.23 9.40
C THR A 144 14.05 5.30 8.25
N ILE A 145 13.08 4.99 7.39
CA ILE A 145 13.27 4.17 6.20
C ILE A 145 12.56 4.84 5.03
N ARG A 146 13.24 4.98 3.90
CA ARG A 146 12.76 5.68 2.70
C ARG A 146 13.18 4.93 1.43
N LYS A 147 12.37 5.05 0.38
CA LYS A 147 12.76 4.75 -1.00
C LYS A 147 13.21 6.05 -1.66
N GLU A 148 14.46 6.14 -2.10
CA GLU A 148 15.03 7.36 -2.70
C GLU A 148 15.96 6.98 -3.85
N GLU A 149 15.70 7.53 -5.05
CA GLU A 149 16.52 7.32 -6.25
C GLU A 149 16.82 5.85 -6.60
N GLY A 150 15.87 4.94 -6.35
CA GLY A 150 16.04 3.50 -6.58
C GLY A 150 16.78 2.76 -5.47
N ASN A 151 17.05 3.42 -4.34
CA ASN A 151 17.72 2.86 -3.18
C ASN A 151 16.78 2.76 -1.98
N TRP A 152 17.05 1.79 -1.12
CA TRP A 152 16.61 1.83 0.27
C TRP A 152 17.58 2.71 1.04
N ARG A 153 17.06 3.75 1.68
CA ARG A 153 17.82 4.55 2.63
C ARG A 153 17.20 4.42 4.00
N PHE A 154 18.02 4.14 5.00
CA PHE A 154 17.55 4.13 6.37
C PHE A 154 18.59 4.68 7.32
N SER A 155 18.08 5.29 8.39
CA SER A 155 18.90 5.75 9.50
C SER A 155 18.29 5.32 10.82
N TYR A 156 19.14 5.02 11.79
CA TYR A 156 18.72 4.69 13.14
C TYR A 156 19.74 5.16 14.17
N VAL A 157 19.28 5.39 15.40
CA VAL A 157 20.12 5.81 16.52
C VAL A 157 20.36 4.63 17.47
N GLU A 158 21.61 4.45 17.87
CA GLU A 158 22.02 3.49 18.90
C GLU A 158 23.00 4.18 19.87
N GLY A 159 22.53 4.46 21.09
CA GLY A 159 23.29 5.27 22.03
C GLY A 159 23.50 6.69 21.49
N ILE A 160 24.75 7.11 21.38
CA ILE A 160 25.13 8.41 20.78
C ILE A 160 25.42 8.31 19.28
N TYR A 161 25.24 7.15 18.65
CA TYR A 161 25.59 6.98 17.24
C TYR A 161 24.36 7.05 16.34
N ILE A 162 24.48 7.75 15.21
CA ILE A 162 23.58 7.66 14.07
C ILE A 162 24.23 6.74 13.03
N TYR A 163 23.47 5.75 12.58
CA TYR A 163 23.81 4.98 11.38
C TYR A 163 23.03 5.55 10.19
N ASP A 164 23.69 5.70 9.04
CA ASP A 164 23.07 6.07 7.76
C ASP A 164 23.51 5.10 6.68
N VAL A 165 22.56 4.29 6.22
CA VAL A 165 22.81 3.16 5.33
C VAL A 165 22.01 3.33 4.06
N ILE A 166 22.68 3.09 2.94
CA ILE A 166 22.08 3.12 1.60
C ILE A 166 22.33 1.76 0.97
N ILE A 167 21.26 1.09 0.56
CA ILE A 167 21.28 -0.19 -0.13
C ILE A 167 20.64 0.00 -1.49
N ASP A 168 21.34 -0.42 -2.55
CA ASP A 168 20.80 -0.44 -3.90
C ASP A 168 19.53 -1.29 -3.95
N GLY A 169 18.40 -0.68 -4.31
CA GLY A 169 17.10 -1.34 -4.25
C GLY A 169 16.98 -2.51 -5.22
N LYS A 170 17.78 -2.52 -6.30
CA LYS A 170 17.74 -3.58 -7.30
C LYS A 170 18.65 -4.76 -6.95
N THR A 171 19.84 -4.49 -6.44
CA THR A 171 20.89 -5.51 -6.27
C THR A 171 21.10 -5.92 -4.82
N GLY A 172 20.60 -5.14 -3.86
CA GLY A 172 20.87 -5.35 -2.44
C GLY A 172 22.31 -4.99 -2.03
N LYS A 173 23.10 -4.39 -2.94
CA LYS A 173 24.45 -3.97 -2.63
C LYS A 173 24.41 -2.79 -1.67
N ILE A 174 25.14 -2.91 -0.55
CA ILE A 174 25.39 -1.78 0.35
C ILE A 174 26.25 -0.74 -0.40
N ILE A 175 25.67 0.43 -0.62
CA ILE A 175 26.34 1.60 -1.21
C ILE A 175 27.03 2.41 -0.10
N GLN A 176 26.37 2.55 1.04
CA GLN A 176 26.87 3.26 2.21
C GLN A 176 26.45 2.53 3.48
N ASP A 177 27.34 2.48 4.47
CA ASP A 177 27.04 2.10 5.86
C ASP A 177 27.90 2.99 6.77
N ALA A 178 27.40 4.19 7.04
CA ALA A 178 28.12 5.19 7.83
C ALA A 178 27.66 5.13 9.29
N LYS A 179 28.61 5.34 10.21
CA LYS A 179 28.38 5.46 11.65
C LYS A 179 28.99 6.78 12.12
N ASN A 180 28.16 7.69 12.61
CA ASN A 180 28.57 9.02 13.06
C ASN A 180 28.15 9.22 14.52
N GLU A 181 28.94 9.95 15.30
CA GLU A 181 28.52 10.39 16.64
C GLU A 181 27.55 11.56 16.52
N PHE A 182 26.53 11.56 17.37
CA PHE A 182 25.61 12.66 17.55
C PHE A 182 26.37 13.76 18.29
N GLU A 183 26.97 14.67 17.55
CA GLU A 183 27.52 15.90 18.14
C GLU A 183 26.34 16.79 18.54
N GLU A 184 26.06 16.89 19.84
CA GLU A 184 25.16 17.91 20.37
C GLU A 184 25.74 19.31 20.08
N GLY A 185 25.24 19.97 19.04
CA GLY A 185 25.43 21.41 18.85
C GLY A 185 25.85 21.84 17.45
N SER A 186 24.85 22.15 16.61
CA SER A 186 24.95 23.20 15.58
C SER A 186 23.57 23.80 15.34
#